data_AF-A0A1C5JMQ8-F1
#
_entry.id   AF-A0A1C5JMQ8-F1
#
_cell.length_a   1.000
_cell.length_b   1.000
_cell.length_c   1.000
_cell.angle_alpha   90.00
_cell.angle_beta   90.00
_cell.angle_gamma   90.00
#
_symmetry.space_group_name_H-M   'P 1'
#
loop_
_entity.id
_entity.type
_entity.pdbx_description
1 polymer ?
#
loop_
_entity_poly.entity_id
_entity_poly.type
_entity_poly.pdbx_seq_one_letter_code
_entity_poly.pdbx_strand_id
1 'polypeptide(L)'
;MTAKPRDEGTGEQPRDDEARIEGEQPDADATAEQDADVEVTGGPWEPAWSPEQMERFANAIQPHLLGLKRFEDQVRNALSNMAATLIDLNQLTQPLLSNLSCIAPNLVGLGELLTEKMPPNWPRPTDFDLVFQVIQDEGIPLVWVPRADIVADLLTAPDRDTRIKVLTARSSDVAQDCREVLDQIARPDLVHLLPMAVSALDAYVDGHHAPAQALSVVVVETVVTRTIGSYRQAKTFAKIDEPRDLDIAELRFRAALAPIGPFYLAWRPSSGDPMPEHLSRHVTVHQADPAHYTHGNATVAIMLLASVLRGVEEYLDLTTPATSQPAAAAAPR
;
A
#
# COMPACT_ATOMS: atom_id res chain seq x y z
N MET A 1 42.48 -15.26 -55.01
CA MET A 1 42.70 -14.32 -56.12
C MET A 1 41.35 -13.73 -56.46
N THR A 2 41.01 -12.45 -56.37
CA THR A 2 41.68 -11.15 -56.12
C THR A 2 40.49 -10.20 -55.91
N ALA A 3 40.19 -9.73 -54.69
CA ALA A 3 40.68 -8.50 -54.06
C ALA A 3 40.56 -7.23 -54.94
N LYS A 4 39.74 -6.25 -54.51
CA LYS A 4 40.16 -4.86 -54.20
C LYS A 4 38.99 -3.95 -53.72
N PRO A 5 39.28 -2.80 -53.05
CA PRO A 5 38.70 -2.46 -51.74
C PRO A 5 38.34 -0.94 -51.58
N ARG A 6 38.23 -0.49 -50.31
CA ARG A 6 38.35 0.89 -49.75
C ARG A 6 37.08 1.77 -49.87
N ASP A 7 36.72 2.55 -48.84
CA ASP A 7 37.61 3.46 -48.09
C ASP A 7 37.22 3.71 -46.62
N GLU A 8 38.25 4.07 -45.84
CA GLU A 8 38.27 4.50 -44.44
C GLU A 8 38.30 6.04 -44.33
N GLY A 9 37.95 6.60 -43.16
CA GLY A 9 38.21 8.01 -42.81
C GLY A 9 37.39 8.45 -41.59
N THR A 10 37.83 8.25 -40.33
CA THR A 10 38.78 9.02 -39.47
C THR A 10 38.21 10.24 -38.73
N GLY A 11 38.43 10.25 -37.39
CA GLY A 11 38.59 11.43 -36.51
C GLY A 11 37.29 11.90 -35.82
N GLU A 12 37.25 12.31 -34.55
CA GLU A 12 38.29 12.63 -33.57
C GLU A 12 37.64 12.77 -32.16
N GLN A 13 38.48 12.85 -31.14
CA GLN A 13 38.35 12.58 -29.69
C GLN A 13 37.53 13.58 -28.81
N PRO A 14 37.38 13.32 -27.48
CA PRO A 14 36.32 13.84 -26.61
C PRO A 14 36.65 15.19 -25.96
N ARG A 15 35.64 15.85 -25.38
CA ARG A 15 35.83 17.00 -24.50
C ARG A 15 35.53 16.62 -23.06
N ASP A 16 36.58 16.60 -22.28
CA ASP A 16 36.57 16.88 -20.85
C ASP A 16 36.20 18.36 -20.64
N ASP A 17 35.37 18.65 -19.64
CA ASP A 17 35.36 19.92 -18.92
C ASP A 17 34.85 19.67 -17.50
N GLU A 18 35.79 19.37 -16.61
CA GLU A 18 35.68 19.66 -15.18
C GLU A 18 35.75 21.18 -14.98
N ALA A 19 34.78 21.76 -14.26
CA ALA A 19 35.04 22.79 -13.24
C ALA A 19 33.74 23.27 -12.58
N ARG A 20 33.72 23.15 -11.25
CA ARG A 20 33.52 24.24 -10.27
C ARG A 20 32.50 23.88 -9.18
N ILE A 21 33.06 23.39 -8.08
CA ILE A 21 32.45 23.33 -6.75
C ILE A 21 32.81 24.64 -6.03
N GLU A 22 31.80 25.48 -5.77
CA GLU A 22 31.76 26.56 -4.77
C GLU A 22 30.33 26.44 -4.19
N GLY A 23 30.03 26.33 -2.90
CA GLY A 23 30.74 26.76 -1.70
C GLY A 23 29.83 27.74 -0.97
N GLU A 24 28.84 27.27 -0.20
CA GLU A 24 28.04 28.12 0.69
C GLU A 24 27.68 27.35 1.98
N GLN A 25 28.30 27.77 3.09
CA GLN A 25 27.97 27.38 4.46
C GLN A 25 26.81 28.26 4.98
N PRO A 26 25.93 27.74 5.85
CA PRO A 26 24.95 28.57 6.55
C PRO A 26 25.53 29.15 7.85
N ASP A 27 25.29 30.45 8.06
CA ASP A 27 25.59 31.21 9.27
C ASP A 27 24.82 30.65 10.49
N ALA A 28 25.57 30.33 11.54
CA ALA A 28 25.08 30.11 12.89
C ALA A 28 25.64 31.22 13.78
N ASP A 29 24.79 32.17 14.16
CA ASP A 29 25.15 33.19 15.15
C ASP A 29 24.53 32.85 16.50
N ALA A 30 25.41 32.73 17.49
CA ALA A 30 25.16 32.38 18.86
C ALA A 30 25.62 33.55 19.74
N THR A 31 24.73 34.10 20.56
CA THR A 31 25.06 35.02 21.65
C THR A 31 24.21 34.63 22.87
N ALA A 32 24.74 33.91 23.85
CA ALA A 32 25.61 34.32 24.96
C ALA A 32 24.85 35.04 26.09
N GLU A 33 24.67 34.28 27.19
CA GLU A 33 24.16 34.67 28.50
C GLU A 33 25.00 35.75 29.19
N GLN A 34 24.36 36.59 30.01
CA GLN A 34 25.01 37.21 31.17
C GLN A 34 23.97 37.58 32.24
N ASP A 35 23.98 36.81 33.33
CA ASP A 35 23.34 37.11 34.61
C ASP A 35 24.13 38.19 35.36
N ALA A 36 23.41 39.15 35.96
CA ALA A 36 23.96 40.09 36.93
C ALA A 36 22.93 40.38 38.04
N ASP A 37 23.14 39.74 39.19
CA ASP A 37 22.52 40.07 40.47
C ASP A 37 23.14 41.35 41.05
N VAL A 38 22.33 42.38 41.35
CA VAL A 38 22.67 43.42 42.35
C VAL A 38 21.44 43.86 43.14
N GLU A 39 21.57 43.74 44.46
CA GLU A 39 20.64 44.07 45.55
C GLU A 39 20.11 45.51 45.53
N VAL A 40 18.80 45.68 45.76
CA VAL A 40 18.15 46.98 46.03
C VAL A 40 17.91 47.13 47.54
N THR A 41 18.56 48.13 48.12
CA THR A 41 18.44 48.57 49.52
C THR A 41 17.06 49.18 49.80
N GLY A 42 16.30 48.59 50.73
CA GLY A 42 14.98 49.07 51.15
C GLY A 42 15.04 50.23 52.15
N GLY A 43 14.70 51.44 51.69
CA GLY A 43 14.18 52.52 52.54
C GLY A 43 12.64 52.44 52.60
N PRO A 44 11.98 52.96 53.66
CA PRO A 44 10.52 52.91 53.76
C PRO A 44 9.86 53.68 52.61
N TRP A 45 9.09 52.99 51.78
CA TRP A 45 8.26 53.55 50.73
C TRP A 45 7.08 54.30 51.37
N GLU A 46 7.04 55.63 51.25
CA GLU A 46 5.81 56.40 51.49
C GLU A 46 4.92 56.30 50.24
N PRO A 47 3.64 55.89 50.36
CA PRO A 47 2.75 55.80 49.21
C PRO A 47 2.54 57.20 48.59
N ALA A 48 2.81 57.33 47.29
CA ALA A 48 2.73 58.58 46.55
C ALA A 48 1.29 59.16 46.39
N TRP A 49 0.27 58.52 46.96
CA TRP A 49 -1.14 58.88 46.77
C TRP A 49 -1.79 59.33 48.09
N SER A 50 -2.55 60.42 48.02
CA SER A 50 -3.37 60.87 49.15
C SER A 50 -4.53 59.90 49.43
N PRO A 51 -5.13 59.93 50.64
CA PRO A 51 -6.29 59.09 50.97
C PRO A 51 -7.46 59.24 49.99
N GLU A 52 -7.73 60.46 49.50
CA GLU A 52 -8.78 60.71 48.50
C GLU A 52 -8.44 60.11 47.13
N GLN A 53 -7.16 60.08 46.74
CA GLN A 53 -6.71 59.45 45.50
C GLN A 53 -6.84 57.92 45.57
N MET A 54 -6.53 57.33 46.73
CA MET A 54 -6.76 55.91 46.99
C MET A 54 -8.24 55.55 46.93
N GLU A 55 -9.12 56.38 47.51
CA GLU A 55 -10.57 56.14 47.51
C GLU A 55 -11.17 56.23 46.10
N ARG A 56 -10.74 57.21 45.29
CA ARG A 56 -11.16 57.32 43.88
C ARG A 56 -10.70 56.13 43.03
N PHE A 57 -9.48 55.67 43.23
CA PHE A 57 -8.94 54.50 42.54
C PHE A 57 -9.67 53.21 42.95
N ALA A 58 -9.91 53.02 44.26
CA ALA A 58 -10.67 51.89 44.78
C ALA A 58 -12.08 51.85 44.17
N ASN A 59 -12.79 52.99 44.15
CA ASN A 59 -14.13 53.10 43.56
C ASN A 59 -14.14 52.86 42.04
N ALA A 60 -13.09 53.27 41.32
CA ALA A 60 -12.96 53.06 39.87
C ALA A 60 -12.70 51.59 39.50
N ILE A 61 -11.99 50.84 40.34
CA ILE A 61 -11.62 49.44 40.09
C ILE A 61 -12.63 48.45 40.67
N GLN A 62 -13.45 48.88 41.63
CA GLN A 62 -14.48 48.06 42.27
C GLN A 62 -15.45 47.34 41.30
N PRO A 63 -15.95 47.97 40.21
CA PRO A 63 -16.78 47.27 39.22
C PRO A 63 -16.01 46.17 38.47
N HIS A 64 -14.72 46.36 38.20
CA HIS A 64 -13.85 45.40 37.51
C HIS A 64 -13.49 44.20 38.42
N LEU A 65 -13.24 44.44 39.71
CA LEU A 65 -13.04 43.38 40.71
C LEU A 65 -14.33 42.56 40.94
N LEU A 66 -15.50 43.22 40.93
CA LEU A 66 -16.79 42.54 40.95
C LEU A 66 -17.03 41.72 39.68
N GLY A 67 -16.56 42.19 38.53
CA GLY A 67 -16.57 41.46 37.26
C GLY A 67 -15.69 40.19 37.29
N LEU A 68 -14.47 40.30 37.82
CA LEU A 68 -13.55 39.16 38.01
C LEU A 68 -14.10 38.14 39.00
N LYS A 69 -14.72 38.58 40.10
CA LYS A 69 -15.36 37.68 41.07
C LYS A 69 -16.57 36.95 40.47
N ARG A 70 -17.40 37.64 39.67
CA ARG A 70 -18.50 37.00 38.93
C ARG A 70 -18.02 36.01 37.89
N PHE A 71 -16.91 36.28 37.22
CA PHE A 71 -16.27 35.35 36.28
C PHE A 71 -15.70 34.12 37.02
N GLU A 72 -15.05 34.32 38.16
CA GLU A 72 -14.56 33.23 39.02
C GLU A 72 -15.71 32.36 39.54
N ASP A 73 -16.82 32.98 39.97
CA ASP A 73 -18.03 32.28 40.40
C ASP A 73 -18.70 31.53 39.23
N GLN A 74 -18.70 32.09 38.01
CA GLN A 74 -19.19 31.40 36.80
C GLN A 74 -18.33 30.20 36.42
N VAL A 75 -17.01 30.31 36.48
CA VAL A 75 -16.07 29.21 36.23
C VAL A 75 -16.21 28.14 37.31
N ARG A 76 -16.30 28.51 38.58
CA ARG A 76 -16.51 27.59 39.71
C ARG A 76 -17.85 26.86 39.63
N ASN A 77 -18.92 27.55 39.24
CA ASN A 77 -20.23 26.95 39.04
C ASN A 77 -20.24 26.03 37.81
N ALA A 78 -19.55 26.41 36.72
CA ALA A 78 -19.38 25.54 35.55
C ALA A 78 -18.60 24.26 35.90
N LEU A 79 -17.51 24.38 36.66
CA LEU A 79 -16.70 23.24 37.14
C LEU A 79 -17.47 22.36 38.14
N SER A 80 -18.27 22.95 39.02
CA SER A 80 -19.11 22.20 39.97
C SER A 80 -20.26 21.48 39.28
N ASN A 81 -20.86 22.10 38.26
CA ASN A 81 -21.86 21.46 37.41
C ASN A 81 -21.25 20.32 36.59
N MET A 82 -20.00 20.47 36.12
CA MET A 82 -19.22 19.43 35.43
C MET A 82 -18.84 18.27 36.37
N ALA A 83 -18.48 18.57 37.63
CA ALA A 83 -18.22 17.56 38.65
C ALA A 83 -19.49 16.78 39.06
N ALA A 84 -20.65 17.45 39.13
CA ALA A 84 -21.94 16.79 39.34
C ALA A 84 -22.32 15.90 38.15
N THR A 85 -22.04 16.31 36.91
CA THR A 85 -22.22 15.45 35.72
C THR A 85 -21.25 14.26 35.69
N LEU A 86 -20.03 14.42 36.21
CA LEU A 86 -19.05 13.33 36.32
C LEU A 86 -19.40 12.31 37.42
N ILE A 87 -20.07 12.74 38.50
CA ILE A 87 -20.57 11.84 39.56
C ILE A 87 -21.78 11.03 39.07
N ASP A 88 -22.68 11.64 38.27
CA ASP A 88 -23.80 10.92 37.63
C ASP A 88 -23.32 9.92 36.56
N LEU A 89 -22.27 10.25 35.80
CA LEU A 89 -21.62 9.31 34.88
C LEU A 89 -20.97 8.12 35.61
N ASN A 90 -20.46 8.30 36.83
CA ASN A 90 -19.89 7.21 37.63
C ASN A 90 -20.97 6.23 38.17
N GLN A 91 -22.18 6.73 38.46
CA GLN A 91 -23.30 5.88 38.87
C GLN A 91 -23.96 5.16 37.68
N LEU A 92 -23.92 5.75 36.48
CA LEU A 92 -24.35 5.12 35.24
C LEU A 92 -23.34 4.12 34.66
N THR A 93 -22.06 4.21 35.03
CA THR A 93 -20.99 3.34 34.50
C THR A 93 -20.82 2.02 35.26
N GLN A 94 -21.26 1.90 36.50
CA GLN A 94 -21.16 0.63 37.24
C GLN A 94 -22.01 -0.52 36.67
N PRO A 95 -23.27 -0.30 36.22
CA PRO A 95 -24.02 -1.32 35.49
C PRO A 95 -23.49 -1.56 34.06
N LEU A 96 -22.77 -0.59 33.49
CA LEU A 96 -22.16 -0.69 32.16
C LEU A 96 -20.82 -1.44 32.20
N LEU A 97 -20.04 -1.33 33.27
CA LEU A 97 -18.76 -2.02 33.46
C LEU A 97 -18.95 -3.52 33.79
N SER A 98 -20.00 -3.88 34.52
CA SER A 98 -20.39 -5.28 34.68
C SER A 98 -20.89 -5.90 33.36
N ASN A 99 -21.54 -5.10 32.50
CA ASN A 99 -21.89 -5.47 31.12
C ASN A 99 -20.73 -5.33 30.11
N LEU A 100 -19.59 -4.74 30.46
CA LEU A 100 -18.40 -4.71 29.60
C LEU A 100 -17.52 -5.94 29.81
N SER A 101 -17.69 -6.67 30.92
CA SER A 101 -17.07 -7.99 31.12
C SER A 101 -17.58 -9.05 30.12
N CYS A 102 -18.74 -8.86 29.49
CA CYS A 102 -19.22 -9.69 28.38
C CYS A 102 -18.87 -9.14 26.98
N ILE A 103 -18.25 -7.96 26.88
CA ILE A 103 -17.78 -7.36 25.61
C ILE A 103 -16.26 -7.53 25.43
N ALA A 104 -15.50 -7.76 26.51
CA ALA A 104 -14.08 -8.12 26.42
C ALA A 104 -13.78 -9.33 25.50
N PRO A 105 -14.63 -10.38 25.39
CA PRO A 105 -14.43 -11.43 24.39
C PRO A 105 -14.58 -10.95 22.93
N ASN A 106 -15.31 -9.85 22.68
CA ASN A 106 -15.59 -9.35 21.33
C ASN A 106 -14.53 -8.39 20.78
N LEU A 107 -13.69 -7.76 21.61
CA LEU A 107 -12.53 -6.98 21.12
C LEU A 107 -11.35 -7.89 20.73
N VAL A 108 -11.20 -9.03 21.39
CA VAL A 108 -10.31 -10.12 20.94
C VAL A 108 -10.84 -10.70 19.61
N GLY A 109 -12.16 -10.86 19.50
CA GLY A 109 -12.83 -11.31 18.27
C GLY A 109 -12.64 -10.38 17.06
N LEU A 110 -12.45 -9.07 17.23
CA LEU A 110 -12.22 -8.13 16.10
C LEU A 110 -10.82 -8.32 15.48
N GLY A 111 -9.81 -8.61 16.32
CA GLY A 111 -8.47 -8.97 15.87
C GLY A 111 -8.42 -10.37 15.23
N GLU A 112 -9.20 -11.31 15.76
CA GLU A 112 -9.38 -12.67 15.21
C GLU A 112 -10.13 -12.66 13.86
N LEU A 113 -11.18 -11.83 13.71
CA LEU A 113 -11.91 -11.65 12.46
C LEU A 113 -11.04 -11.02 11.36
N LEU A 114 -10.21 -10.02 11.68
CA LEU A 114 -9.26 -9.43 10.73
C LEU A 114 -8.14 -10.41 10.37
N THR A 115 -7.75 -11.31 11.27
CA THR A 115 -6.79 -12.37 10.95
C THR A 115 -7.40 -13.47 10.07
N GLU A 116 -8.71 -13.66 10.05
CA GLU A 116 -9.36 -14.62 9.14
C GLU A 116 -9.55 -14.07 7.71
N LYS A 117 -9.63 -12.74 7.54
CA LYS A 117 -9.89 -12.07 6.25
C LYS A 117 -8.72 -12.03 5.27
N MET A 118 -7.50 -12.27 5.73
CA MET A 118 -6.31 -11.97 4.95
C MET A 118 -5.94 -13.13 4.02
N PRO A 119 -5.26 -12.87 2.90
CA PRO A 119 -4.54 -13.91 2.19
C PRO A 119 -3.67 -14.72 3.17
N PRO A 120 -3.64 -16.05 3.06
CA PRO A 120 -3.01 -16.91 4.05
C PRO A 120 -1.49 -16.73 4.14
N ASN A 121 -0.88 -16.16 3.09
CA ASN A 121 0.55 -15.90 2.99
C ASN A 121 0.95 -14.51 3.49
N TRP A 122 0.03 -13.67 3.98
CA TRP A 122 0.39 -12.33 4.48
C TRP A 122 0.87 -12.38 5.94
N PRO A 123 1.95 -11.65 6.30
CA PRO A 123 2.47 -11.62 7.66
C PRO A 123 1.50 -10.96 8.62
N ARG A 124 1.54 -11.31 9.90
CA ARG A 124 0.65 -10.77 10.94
C ARG A 124 1.49 -10.14 12.06
N PRO A 125 1.26 -8.87 12.44
CA PRO A 125 0.35 -7.90 11.80
C PRO A 125 0.81 -7.51 10.38
N THR A 126 -0.13 -7.06 9.54
CA THR A 126 0.15 -6.60 8.17
C THR A 126 0.05 -5.08 8.07
N ASP A 127 1.01 -4.44 7.40
CA ASP A 127 0.90 -3.06 6.96
C ASP A 127 0.12 -3.02 5.63
N PHE A 128 -1.15 -2.62 5.69
CA PHE A 128 -2.03 -2.60 4.52
C PHE A 128 -1.60 -1.55 3.50
N ASP A 129 -1.17 -0.36 3.94
CA ASP A 129 -0.83 0.73 3.03
C ASP A 129 0.37 0.31 2.18
N LEU A 130 1.37 -0.30 2.82
CA LEU A 130 2.53 -0.84 2.13
C LEU A 130 2.18 -2.01 1.20
N VAL A 131 1.31 -2.93 1.64
CA VAL A 131 0.86 -4.04 0.77
C VAL A 131 0.15 -3.49 -0.47
N PHE A 132 -0.75 -2.52 -0.32
CA PHE A 132 -1.47 -1.94 -1.44
C PHE A 132 -0.59 -1.13 -2.38
N GLN A 133 0.40 -0.41 -1.85
CA GLN A 133 1.44 0.20 -2.67
C GLN A 133 2.15 -0.84 -3.55
N VAL A 134 2.53 -1.99 -2.98
CA VAL A 134 3.26 -3.03 -3.71
C VAL A 134 2.40 -3.72 -4.77
N ILE A 135 1.16 -4.07 -4.44
CA ILE A 135 0.29 -4.78 -5.39
C ILE A 135 -0.35 -3.84 -6.41
N GLN A 136 -0.77 -2.62 -6.05
CA GLN A 136 -1.46 -1.69 -6.97
C GLN A 136 -0.48 -0.82 -7.76
N ASP A 137 0.54 -0.25 -7.12
CA ASP A 137 1.42 0.74 -7.75
C ASP A 137 2.65 0.07 -8.37
N GLU A 138 3.30 -0.85 -7.65
CA GLU A 138 4.49 -1.55 -8.15
C GLU A 138 4.16 -2.74 -9.06
N GLY A 139 2.91 -3.23 -9.00
CA GLY A 139 2.44 -4.34 -9.82
C GLY A 139 3.05 -5.69 -9.45
N ILE A 140 3.42 -5.89 -8.17
CA ILE A 140 4.00 -7.15 -7.68
C ILE A 140 2.90 -7.96 -6.98
N PRO A 141 2.56 -9.17 -7.46
CA PRO A 141 1.59 -10.03 -6.79
C PRO A 141 2.06 -10.44 -5.39
N LEU A 142 1.18 -10.32 -4.40
CA LEU A 142 1.43 -10.80 -3.03
C LEU A 142 0.35 -11.77 -2.52
N VAL A 143 -0.67 -12.09 -3.32
CA VAL A 143 -1.80 -12.93 -2.88
C VAL A 143 -1.59 -14.36 -3.35
N TRP A 144 -1.68 -15.34 -2.44
CA TRP A 144 -1.40 -16.78 -2.63
C TRP A 144 0.07 -17.11 -2.86
N VAL A 145 0.78 -16.26 -3.59
CA VAL A 145 2.22 -16.31 -3.82
C VAL A 145 2.81 -14.91 -3.60
N PRO A 146 4.09 -14.83 -3.21
CA PRO A 146 4.94 -15.93 -2.76
C PRO A 146 4.58 -16.34 -1.31
N ARG A 147 5.22 -17.37 -0.76
CA ARG A 147 5.03 -17.79 0.65
C ARG A 147 5.39 -16.66 1.63
N ALA A 148 4.95 -16.80 2.89
CA ALA A 148 4.92 -15.71 3.86
C ALA A 148 6.28 -15.08 4.21
N ASP A 149 7.37 -15.86 4.26
CA ASP A 149 8.70 -15.31 4.54
C ASP A 149 9.19 -14.42 3.37
N ILE A 150 8.93 -14.81 2.11
CA ILE A 150 9.20 -13.96 0.94
C ILE A 150 8.35 -12.71 0.99
N VAL A 151 7.06 -12.80 1.34
CA VAL A 151 6.21 -11.60 1.49
C VAL A 151 6.80 -10.65 2.54
N ALA A 152 7.28 -11.18 3.68
CA ALA A 152 7.92 -10.36 4.70
C ALA A 152 9.23 -9.71 4.22
N ASP A 153 10.07 -10.45 3.48
CA ASP A 153 11.29 -9.92 2.85
C ASP A 153 10.96 -8.78 1.88
N LEU A 154 9.92 -8.97 1.06
CA LEU A 154 9.46 -7.95 0.12
C LEU A 154 9.00 -6.72 0.89
N LEU A 155 8.08 -6.84 1.85
CA LEU A 155 7.59 -5.72 2.64
C LEU A 155 8.70 -4.97 3.38
N THR A 156 9.80 -5.64 3.74
CA THR A 156 10.97 -4.98 4.35
C THR A 156 11.85 -4.23 3.34
N ALA A 157 11.83 -4.62 2.06
CA ALA A 157 12.65 -3.99 1.04
C ALA A 157 12.19 -2.54 0.76
N PRO A 158 13.14 -1.59 0.59
CA PRO A 158 12.83 -0.16 0.57
C PRO A 158 12.13 0.31 -0.71
N ASP A 159 12.31 -0.41 -1.82
CA ASP A 159 11.86 -0.01 -3.14
C ASP A 159 11.58 -1.22 -4.03
N ARG A 160 10.89 -0.96 -5.15
CA ARG A 160 10.53 -1.96 -6.14
C ARG A 160 11.74 -2.71 -6.70
N ASP A 161 12.83 -2.02 -7.01
CA ASP A 161 14.02 -2.64 -7.60
C ASP A 161 14.65 -3.67 -6.65
N THR A 162 14.70 -3.34 -5.36
CA THR A 162 15.16 -4.24 -4.31
C THR A 162 14.20 -5.40 -4.13
N ARG A 163 12.88 -5.17 -4.22
CA ARG A 163 11.86 -6.24 -4.21
C ARG A 163 12.03 -7.21 -5.39
N ILE A 164 12.28 -6.72 -6.60
CA ILE A 164 12.57 -7.56 -7.76
C ILE A 164 13.88 -8.36 -7.57
N LYS A 165 14.92 -7.77 -6.94
CA LYS A 165 16.14 -8.50 -6.59
C LYS A 165 15.87 -9.63 -5.59
N VAL A 166 15.02 -9.40 -4.58
CA VAL A 166 14.58 -10.46 -3.64
C VAL A 166 13.87 -11.59 -4.40
N LEU A 167 12.90 -11.25 -5.26
CA LEU A 167 12.15 -12.24 -6.03
C LEU A 167 13.05 -13.08 -6.95
N THR A 168 13.98 -12.44 -7.65
CA THR A 168 14.88 -13.13 -8.59
C THR A 168 15.92 -13.98 -7.85
N ALA A 169 16.42 -13.53 -6.69
CA ALA A 169 17.29 -14.31 -5.82
C ALA A 169 16.58 -15.54 -5.22
N ARG A 170 15.27 -15.45 -4.98
CA ARG A 170 14.42 -16.54 -4.47
C ARG A 170 13.57 -17.20 -5.57
N SER A 171 14.00 -17.11 -6.82
CA SER A 171 13.21 -17.51 -8.00
C SER A 171 12.77 -18.97 -7.98
N SER A 172 13.58 -19.89 -7.43
CA SER A 172 13.20 -21.30 -7.27
C SER A 172 12.06 -21.50 -6.27
N ASP A 173 12.11 -20.80 -5.14
CA ASP A 173 11.06 -20.86 -4.11
C ASP A 173 9.75 -20.27 -4.67
N VAL A 174 9.84 -19.12 -5.34
CA VAL A 174 8.69 -18.47 -5.98
C VAL A 174 8.05 -19.38 -7.03
N ALA A 175 8.86 -20.05 -7.87
CA ALA A 175 8.34 -20.98 -8.87
C ALA A 175 7.64 -22.18 -8.23
N GLN A 176 8.20 -22.71 -7.13
CA GLN A 176 7.58 -23.80 -6.37
C GLN A 176 6.24 -23.35 -5.75
N ASP A 177 6.18 -22.15 -5.15
CA ASP A 177 4.93 -21.60 -4.59
C ASP A 177 3.86 -21.44 -5.68
N CYS A 178 4.25 -20.98 -6.87
CA CYS A 178 3.35 -20.88 -8.02
C CYS A 178 2.83 -22.26 -8.43
N ARG A 179 3.68 -23.30 -8.42
CA ARG A 179 3.26 -24.67 -8.74
C ARG A 179 2.23 -25.19 -7.75
N GLU A 180 2.49 -25.02 -6.46
CA GLU A 180 1.59 -25.48 -5.39
C GLU A 180 0.23 -24.81 -5.45
N VAL A 181 0.16 -23.54 -5.89
CA VAL A 181 -1.11 -22.84 -6.12
C VAL A 181 -1.82 -23.37 -7.37
N LEU A 182 -1.10 -23.61 -8.47
CA LEU A 182 -1.68 -24.14 -9.71
C LEU A 182 -2.23 -25.57 -9.52
N ASP A 183 -1.58 -26.40 -8.70
CA ASP A 183 -2.03 -27.76 -8.39
C ASP A 183 -3.36 -27.80 -7.62
N GLN A 184 -3.79 -26.69 -7.02
CA GLN A 184 -5.05 -26.57 -6.30
C GLN A 184 -6.23 -26.15 -7.18
N ILE A 185 -5.98 -25.74 -8.43
CA ILE A 185 -7.04 -25.31 -9.34
C ILE A 185 -7.80 -26.54 -9.84
N ALA A 186 -9.09 -26.60 -9.55
CA ALA A 186 -9.96 -27.72 -9.88
C ALA A 186 -11.20 -27.32 -10.68
N ARG A 187 -11.48 -26.02 -10.81
CA ARG A 187 -12.68 -25.52 -11.50
C ARG A 187 -12.74 -25.92 -12.98
N PRO A 188 -13.83 -26.53 -13.47
CA PRO A 188 -13.97 -26.91 -14.89
C PRO A 188 -13.72 -25.77 -15.89
N ASP A 189 -14.11 -24.54 -15.54
CA ASP A 189 -13.94 -23.35 -16.39
C ASP A 189 -12.51 -22.79 -16.42
N LEU A 190 -11.60 -23.32 -15.58
CA LEU A 190 -10.21 -22.85 -15.46
C LEU A 190 -9.20 -23.98 -15.72
N VAL A 191 -9.52 -25.23 -15.43
CA VAL A 191 -8.61 -26.38 -15.59
C VAL A 191 -8.11 -26.56 -17.02
N HIS A 192 -8.86 -26.12 -18.04
CA HIS A 192 -8.39 -26.17 -19.43
C HIS A 192 -7.21 -25.24 -19.71
N LEU A 193 -6.94 -24.25 -18.85
CA LEU A 193 -5.79 -23.34 -18.94
C LEU A 193 -4.56 -23.89 -18.21
N LEU A 194 -4.72 -24.87 -17.32
CA LEU A 194 -3.60 -25.42 -16.54
C LEU A 194 -2.44 -25.96 -17.37
N PRO A 195 -2.65 -26.66 -18.51
CA PRO A 195 -1.53 -27.10 -19.34
C PRO A 195 -0.66 -25.93 -19.83
N MET A 196 -1.28 -24.78 -20.16
CA MET A 196 -0.54 -23.58 -20.58
C MET A 196 0.14 -22.91 -19.38
N ALA A 197 -0.53 -22.84 -18.23
CA ALA A 197 0.04 -22.27 -17.01
C ALA A 197 1.26 -23.07 -16.52
N VAL A 198 1.15 -24.39 -16.50
CA VAL A 198 2.24 -25.31 -16.16
C VAL A 198 3.39 -25.20 -17.16
N SER A 199 3.10 -25.13 -18.46
CA SER A 199 4.15 -24.95 -19.48
C SER A 199 4.92 -23.63 -19.32
N ALA A 200 4.24 -22.55 -18.90
CA ALA A 200 4.88 -21.27 -18.62
C ALA A 200 5.84 -21.39 -17.43
N LEU A 201 5.42 -22.13 -16.40
CA LEU A 201 6.22 -22.36 -15.20
C LEU A 201 7.40 -23.32 -15.47
N ASP A 202 7.20 -24.38 -16.25
CA ASP A 202 8.27 -25.28 -16.68
C ASP A 202 9.33 -24.51 -17.48
N ALA A 203 8.90 -23.68 -18.45
CA ALA A 203 9.80 -22.81 -19.19
C ALA A 203 10.58 -21.85 -18.26
N TYR A 204 9.93 -21.31 -17.22
CA TYR A 204 10.60 -20.46 -16.25
C TYR A 204 11.68 -21.21 -15.46
N VAL A 205 11.35 -22.41 -14.96
CA VAL A 205 12.26 -23.27 -14.20
C VAL A 205 13.47 -23.70 -15.04
N ASP A 206 13.25 -23.95 -16.35
CA ASP A 206 14.31 -24.28 -17.31
C ASP A 206 15.16 -23.07 -17.73
N GLY A 207 14.91 -21.87 -17.18
CA GLY A 207 15.64 -20.64 -17.49
C GLY A 207 15.18 -19.95 -18.78
N HIS A 208 14.06 -20.38 -19.37
CA HIS A 208 13.45 -19.78 -20.54
C HIS A 208 12.47 -18.66 -20.13
N HIS A 209 13.00 -17.56 -19.61
CA HIS A 209 12.21 -16.44 -19.07
C HIS A 209 11.31 -15.76 -20.10
N ALA A 210 11.80 -15.56 -21.34
CA ALA A 210 11.01 -14.91 -22.38
C ALA A 210 9.71 -15.66 -22.74
N PRO A 211 9.75 -16.97 -23.09
CA PRO A 211 8.52 -17.73 -23.33
C PRO A 211 7.66 -17.90 -22.07
N ALA A 212 8.27 -18.02 -20.88
CA ALA A 212 7.52 -18.07 -19.63
C ALA A 212 6.67 -16.81 -19.42
N GLN A 213 7.26 -15.61 -19.59
CA GLN A 213 6.55 -14.34 -19.52
C GLN A 213 5.46 -14.25 -20.57
N ALA A 214 5.77 -14.52 -21.84
CA ALA A 214 4.81 -14.42 -22.94
C ALA A 214 3.58 -15.30 -22.70
N LEU A 215 3.81 -16.57 -22.33
CA LEU A 215 2.73 -17.53 -22.08
C LEU A 215 1.91 -17.17 -20.84
N SER A 216 2.56 -16.71 -19.77
CA SER A 216 1.87 -16.24 -18.56
C SER A 216 0.95 -15.05 -18.86
N VAL A 217 1.44 -14.06 -19.60
CA VAL A 217 0.67 -12.86 -19.96
C VAL A 217 -0.59 -13.20 -20.77
N VAL A 218 -0.50 -14.09 -21.76
CA VAL A 218 -1.67 -14.45 -22.58
C VAL A 218 -2.70 -15.29 -21.81
N VAL A 219 -2.26 -16.11 -20.85
CA VAL A 219 -3.18 -16.85 -19.97
C VAL A 219 -3.87 -15.88 -19.01
N VAL A 220 -3.14 -14.99 -18.35
CA VAL A 220 -3.72 -13.94 -17.48
C VAL A 220 -4.74 -13.12 -18.25
N GLU A 221 -4.40 -12.69 -19.46
CA GLU A 221 -5.32 -11.95 -20.31
C GLU A 221 -6.61 -12.73 -20.62
N THR A 222 -6.49 -14.02 -20.93
CA THR A 222 -7.64 -14.90 -21.18
C THR A 222 -8.53 -15.03 -19.96
N VAL A 223 -7.95 -15.24 -18.78
CA VAL A 223 -8.70 -15.40 -17.52
C VAL A 223 -9.45 -14.12 -17.17
N VAL A 224 -8.74 -12.99 -17.18
CA VAL A 224 -9.31 -11.68 -16.81
C VAL A 224 -10.43 -11.28 -17.77
N THR A 225 -10.22 -11.43 -19.08
CA THR A 225 -11.22 -11.03 -20.08
C THR A 225 -12.47 -11.91 -20.06
N ARG A 226 -12.33 -13.21 -19.81
CA ARG A 226 -13.48 -14.12 -19.71
C ARG A 226 -14.28 -13.94 -18.42
N THR A 227 -13.62 -13.62 -17.32
CA THR A 227 -14.27 -13.52 -16.00
C THR A 227 -14.86 -12.14 -15.76
N ILE A 228 -14.12 -11.08 -16.06
CA ILE A 228 -14.49 -9.70 -15.73
C ILE A 228 -15.06 -8.95 -16.95
N GLY A 229 -14.81 -9.47 -18.16
CA GLY A 229 -15.20 -8.84 -19.42
C GLY A 229 -14.11 -7.94 -19.98
N SER A 230 -14.29 -6.62 -19.92
CA SER A 230 -13.35 -5.68 -20.51
C SER A 230 -12.20 -5.32 -19.56
N TYR A 231 -11.04 -4.94 -20.13
CA TYR A 231 -9.90 -4.44 -19.34
C TYR A 231 -10.25 -3.20 -18.49
N ARG A 232 -11.20 -2.36 -18.97
CA ARG A 232 -11.66 -1.18 -18.23
C ARG A 232 -12.41 -1.62 -16.97
N GLN A 233 -13.27 -2.63 -17.08
CA GLN A 233 -13.93 -3.23 -15.93
C GLN A 233 -12.91 -3.87 -15.00
N ALA A 234 -11.94 -4.63 -15.52
CA ALA A 234 -10.88 -5.24 -14.72
C ALA A 234 -10.10 -4.22 -13.89
N LYS A 235 -9.72 -3.06 -14.48
CA LYS A 235 -9.06 -1.98 -13.73
C LYS A 235 -9.94 -1.38 -12.63
N THR A 236 -11.24 -1.21 -12.89
CA THR A 236 -12.18 -0.71 -11.88
C THR A 236 -12.38 -1.73 -10.74
N PHE A 237 -12.50 -3.02 -11.06
CA PHE A 237 -12.64 -4.08 -10.07
C PHE A 237 -11.37 -4.28 -9.24
N ALA A 238 -10.19 -4.16 -9.85
CA ALA A 238 -8.90 -4.34 -9.18
C ALA A 238 -8.53 -3.20 -8.23
N LYS A 239 -9.17 -2.02 -8.35
CA LYS A 239 -8.88 -0.87 -7.49
C LYS A 239 -9.46 -1.11 -6.09
N ILE A 240 -8.61 -0.91 -5.08
CA ILE A 240 -8.97 -1.05 -3.68
C ILE A 240 -8.64 0.27 -2.98
N ASP A 241 -9.69 1.06 -2.71
CA ASP A 241 -9.59 2.32 -1.98
C ASP A 241 -9.79 2.11 -0.47
N GLU A 242 -10.77 1.29 -0.08
CA GLU A 242 -11.12 1.02 1.32
C GLU A 242 -11.08 -0.49 1.62
N PRO A 243 -9.88 -1.08 1.81
CA PRO A 243 -9.71 -2.53 1.96
C PRO A 243 -10.40 -3.12 3.18
N ARG A 244 -10.59 -2.31 4.24
CA ARG A 244 -11.21 -2.74 5.50
C ARG A 244 -12.72 -2.96 5.38
N ASP A 245 -13.34 -2.39 4.35
CA ASP A 245 -14.79 -2.49 4.10
C ASP A 245 -15.16 -3.72 3.27
N LEU A 246 -14.18 -4.43 2.72
CA LEU A 246 -14.40 -5.62 1.92
C LEU A 246 -14.62 -6.88 2.79
N ASP A 247 -15.43 -7.81 2.28
CA ASP A 247 -15.40 -9.17 2.81
C ASP A 247 -14.11 -9.91 2.40
N ILE A 248 -13.87 -11.06 3.02
CA ILE A 248 -12.63 -11.83 2.88
C ILE A 248 -12.34 -12.18 1.42
N ALA A 249 -13.38 -12.66 0.74
CA ALA A 249 -13.26 -13.18 -0.60
C ALA A 249 -13.08 -12.06 -1.61
N GLU A 250 -13.84 -10.98 -1.46
CA GLU A 250 -13.71 -9.80 -2.30
C GLU A 250 -12.34 -9.14 -2.11
N LEU A 251 -11.84 -9.07 -0.87
CA LEU A 251 -10.48 -8.59 -0.61
C LEU A 251 -9.43 -9.44 -1.32
N ARG A 252 -9.46 -10.77 -1.16
CA ARG A 252 -8.51 -11.69 -1.79
C ARG A 252 -8.58 -11.64 -3.31
N PHE A 253 -9.79 -11.65 -3.86
CA PHE A 253 -10.02 -11.56 -5.29
C PHE A 253 -9.48 -10.25 -5.87
N ARG A 254 -9.88 -9.11 -5.32
CA ARG A 254 -9.40 -7.82 -5.80
C ARG A 254 -7.91 -7.64 -5.61
N ALA A 255 -7.35 -8.09 -4.48
CA ALA A 255 -5.92 -7.99 -4.22
C ALA A 255 -5.10 -8.89 -5.17
N ALA A 256 -5.63 -10.06 -5.56
CA ALA A 256 -5.00 -10.89 -6.59
C ALA A 256 -5.02 -10.21 -7.98
N LEU A 257 -6.02 -9.38 -8.24
CA LEU A 257 -6.15 -8.60 -9.47
C LEU A 257 -5.45 -7.24 -9.41
N ALA A 258 -5.12 -6.70 -8.24
CA ALA A 258 -4.54 -5.36 -8.07
C ALA A 258 -3.32 -5.08 -8.98
N PRO A 259 -2.38 -6.02 -9.20
CA PRO A 259 -1.26 -5.82 -10.12
C PRO A 259 -1.64 -5.57 -11.58
N ILE A 260 -2.91 -5.74 -11.93
CA ILE A 260 -3.44 -5.52 -13.28
C ILE A 260 -3.36 -4.03 -13.70
N GLY A 261 -3.32 -3.09 -12.74
CA GLY A 261 -3.21 -1.66 -13.02
C GLY A 261 -1.99 -1.32 -13.91
N PRO A 262 -0.76 -1.55 -13.43
CA PRO A 262 0.48 -1.43 -14.20
C PRO A 262 0.53 -2.39 -15.41
N PHE A 263 0.05 -3.63 -15.26
CA PHE A 263 0.04 -4.63 -16.33
C PHE A 263 -0.72 -4.20 -17.60
N TYR A 264 -1.87 -3.55 -17.44
CA TYR A 264 -2.66 -2.96 -18.53
C TYR A 264 -2.36 -1.47 -18.73
N LEU A 265 -1.20 -0.96 -18.31
CA LEU A 265 -0.80 0.41 -18.66
C LEU A 265 -0.83 0.55 -20.18
N ALA A 266 -1.58 1.55 -20.67
CA ALA A 266 -1.69 1.80 -22.09
C ALA A 266 -0.39 2.47 -22.54
N TRP A 267 0.30 1.83 -23.49
CA TRP A 267 1.53 2.38 -24.05
C TRP A 267 1.65 1.99 -25.52
N ARG A 268 2.24 2.88 -26.31
CA ARG A 268 2.57 2.65 -27.72
C ARG A 268 3.86 3.40 -28.05
N PRO A 269 4.69 2.91 -28.98
CA PRO A 269 5.94 3.59 -29.34
C PRO A 269 5.74 5.05 -29.79
N SER A 270 4.56 5.36 -30.34
CA SER A 270 4.23 6.69 -30.83
C SER A 270 3.69 7.65 -29.74
N SER A 271 3.59 7.26 -28.47
CA SER A 271 3.11 8.18 -27.42
C SER A 271 4.17 9.21 -26.99
N GLY A 272 5.45 8.90 -27.19
CA GLY A 272 6.57 9.73 -26.72
C GLY A 272 6.97 9.43 -25.26
N ASP A 273 6.19 8.62 -24.55
CA ASP A 273 6.53 8.16 -23.20
C ASP A 273 7.58 7.03 -23.27
N PRO A 274 8.46 6.91 -22.26
CA PRO A 274 9.38 5.79 -22.17
C PRO A 274 8.60 4.47 -22.12
N MET A 275 9.24 3.40 -22.63
CA MET A 275 8.69 2.05 -22.52
C MET A 275 8.47 1.70 -21.04
N PRO A 276 7.33 1.10 -20.65
CA PRO A 276 7.09 0.69 -19.29
C PRO A 276 8.16 -0.28 -18.81
N GLU A 277 8.74 -0.01 -17.64
CA GLU A 277 9.72 -0.91 -17.02
C GLU A 277 9.04 -2.11 -16.34
N HIS A 278 7.86 -1.88 -15.76
CA HIS A 278 7.06 -2.91 -15.10
C HIS A 278 6.51 -3.91 -16.13
N LEU A 279 6.21 -5.15 -15.68
CA LEU A 279 5.52 -6.14 -16.50
C LEU A 279 4.32 -5.48 -17.21
N SER A 280 4.30 -5.59 -18.54
CA SER A 280 3.36 -4.88 -19.38
C SER A 280 2.86 -5.81 -20.46
N ARG A 281 1.53 -5.93 -20.55
CA ARG A 281 0.86 -6.60 -21.66
C ARG A 281 1.19 -5.95 -22.98
N HIS A 282 1.15 -4.62 -23.06
CA HIS A 282 1.35 -3.90 -24.32
C HIS A 282 2.72 -4.21 -24.91
N VAL A 283 3.76 -4.15 -24.06
CA VAL A 283 5.12 -4.49 -24.51
C VAL A 283 5.20 -5.98 -24.83
N THR A 284 4.72 -6.87 -23.96
CA THR A 284 4.84 -8.33 -24.19
C THR A 284 4.09 -8.79 -25.46
N VAL A 285 2.83 -8.39 -25.64
CA VAL A 285 1.95 -8.95 -26.68
C VAL A 285 1.93 -8.11 -27.95
N HIS A 286 2.00 -6.78 -27.84
CA HIS A 286 1.81 -5.88 -28.98
C HIS A 286 3.11 -5.26 -29.50
N GLN A 287 4.17 -5.24 -28.70
CA GLN A 287 5.45 -4.61 -29.01
C GLN A 287 6.61 -5.42 -28.42
N ALA A 288 6.70 -6.71 -28.77
CA ALA A 288 7.61 -7.67 -28.14
C ALA A 288 9.08 -7.23 -28.23
N ASP A 289 9.54 -6.51 -27.21
CA ASP A 289 10.88 -5.97 -27.10
C ASP A 289 11.74 -6.89 -26.21
N PRO A 290 12.90 -7.40 -26.69
CA PRO A 290 13.78 -8.27 -25.91
C PRO A 290 14.20 -7.70 -24.55
N ALA A 291 14.36 -6.37 -24.42
CA ALA A 291 14.72 -5.73 -23.16
C ALA A 291 13.62 -5.83 -22.11
N HIS A 292 12.37 -6.12 -22.51
CA HIS A 292 11.24 -6.29 -21.60
C HIS A 292 11.09 -7.71 -21.04
N TYR A 293 11.74 -8.68 -21.66
CA TYR A 293 11.71 -10.10 -21.27
C TYR A 293 12.82 -10.43 -20.27
N THR A 294 12.85 -9.67 -19.17
CA THR A 294 13.85 -9.83 -18.10
C THR A 294 13.47 -10.98 -17.16
N HIS A 295 14.45 -11.49 -16.40
CA HIS A 295 14.18 -12.45 -15.34
C HIS A 295 13.13 -11.91 -14.36
N GLY A 296 13.26 -10.64 -13.93
CA GLY A 296 12.32 -10.01 -13.00
C GLY A 296 10.88 -9.91 -13.54
N ASN A 297 10.71 -9.50 -14.80
CA ASN A 297 9.37 -9.45 -15.40
C ASN A 297 8.78 -10.85 -15.59
N ALA A 298 9.60 -11.85 -15.94
CA ALA A 298 9.15 -13.23 -15.99
C ALA A 298 8.75 -13.78 -14.61
N THR A 299 9.46 -13.42 -13.53
CA THR A 299 9.10 -13.79 -12.16
C THR A 299 7.75 -13.20 -11.79
N VAL A 300 7.54 -11.89 -12.03
CA VAL A 300 6.26 -11.23 -11.79
C VAL A 300 5.15 -11.84 -12.63
N ALA A 301 5.43 -12.26 -13.87
CA ALA A 301 4.44 -12.85 -14.77
C ALA A 301 3.92 -14.21 -14.28
N ILE A 302 4.81 -15.12 -13.84
CA ILE A 302 4.38 -16.42 -13.30
C ILE A 302 3.62 -16.27 -11.97
N MET A 303 4.01 -15.29 -11.15
CA MET A 303 3.30 -14.97 -9.91
C MET A 303 1.91 -14.45 -10.23
N LEU A 304 1.79 -13.52 -11.19
CA LEU A 304 0.51 -12.94 -11.58
C LEU A 304 -0.43 -14.01 -12.15
N LEU A 305 0.10 -14.92 -12.96
CA LEU A 305 -0.61 -16.08 -13.48
C LEU A 305 -1.21 -16.94 -12.37
N ALA A 306 -0.40 -17.35 -11.38
CA ALA A 306 -0.86 -18.17 -10.26
C ALA A 306 -1.88 -17.43 -9.38
N SER A 307 -1.58 -16.18 -8.99
CA SER A 307 -2.47 -15.34 -8.17
C SER A 307 -3.82 -15.10 -8.84
N VAL A 308 -3.85 -14.75 -10.12
CA VAL A 308 -5.10 -14.46 -10.85
C VAL A 308 -5.95 -15.71 -11.03
N LEU A 309 -5.35 -16.85 -11.44
CA LEU A 309 -6.09 -18.11 -11.57
C LEU A 309 -6.74 -18.50 -10.24
N ARG A 310 -5.99 -18.44 -9.15
CA ARG A 310 -6.51 -18.81 -7.83
C ARG A 310 -7.53 -17.82 -7.29
N GLY A 311 -7.28 -16.52 -7.44
CA GLY A 311 -8.23 -15.48 -7.03
C GLY A 311 -9.55 -15.58 -7.78
N VAL A 312 -9.50 -15.81 -9.10
CA VAL A 312 -10.71 -16.01 -9.92
C VAL A 312 -11.43 -17.30 -9.55
N GLU A 313 -10.71 -18.38 -9.26
CA GLU A 313 -11.34 -19.60 -8.76
C GLU A 313 -12.10 -19.33 -7.47
N GLU A 314 -11.46 -18.76 -6.44
CA GLU A 314 -12.14 -18.49 -5.16
C GLU A 314 -13.38 -17.58 -5.35
N TYR A 315 -13.27 -16.54 -6.17
CA TYR A 315 -14.38 -15.64 -6.48
C TYR A 315 -15.56 -16.36 -7.16
N LEU A 316 -15.28 -17.21 -8.15
CA LEU A 316 -16.31 -17.97 -8.83
C LEU A 316 -16.95 -19.00 -7.88
N ASP A 317 -16.24 -19.56 -6.88
CA ASP A 317 -16.81 -20.52 -5.93
C ASP A 317 -17.89 -19.91 -5.07
N LEU A 318 -17.74 -18.63 -4.80
CA LEU A 318 -18.63 -17.89 -3.95
C LEU A 318 -19.79 -17.28 -4.73
N THR A 319 -19.56 -16.88 -5.98
CA THR A 319 -20.57 -16.19 -6.79
C THR A 319 -21.34 -17.10 -7.74
N THR A 320 -20.72 -18.19 -8.21
CA THR A 320 -21.31 -19.15 -9.15
C THR A 320 -20.89 -20.59 -8.78
N PRO A 321 -21.63 -21.24 -7.86
CA PRO A 321 -21.37 -22.64 -7.52
C PRO A 321 -21.43 -23.51 -8.78
N ALA A 322 -20.51 -24.45 -8.92
CA ALA A 322 -20.33 -25.29 -10.12
C ALA A 322 -21.60 -26.06 -10.56
N THR A 323 -22.61 -26.18 -9.69
CA THR A 323 -23.92 -26.79 -9.97
C THR A 323 -24.95 -25.88 -10.63
N SER A 324 -24.63 -24.59 -10.87
CA SER A 324 -25.62 -23.57 -11.28
C SER A 324 -25.72 -23.33 -12.79
N GLN A 325 -24.98 -24.05 -13.63
CA GLN A 325 -25.10 -23.93 -15.08
C GLN A 325 -26.36 -24.67 -15.56
N PRO A 326 -27.36 -23.99 -16.18
CA PRO A 326 -28.49 -24.69 -16.76
C PRO A 326 -28.01 -25.60 -17.89
N ALA A 327 -28.44 -26.87 -17.84
CA ALA A 327 -28.17 -27.86 -18.85
C ALA A 327 -28.41 -27.26 -20.24
N ALA A 328 -27.34 -27.16 -21.04
CA ALA A 328 -27.41 -26.67 -22.41
C ALA A 328 -28.49 -27.46 -23.15
N ALA A 329 -29.51 -26.72 -23.63
CA ALA A 329 -30.60 -27.27 -24.40
C ALA A 329 -30.03 -28.06 -25.59
N ALA A 330 -30.36 -29.35 -25.64
CA ALA A 330 -30.04 -30.22 -26.74
C ALA A 330 -30.61 -29.62 -28.04
N ALA A 331 -29.74 -29.25 -28.97
CA ALA A 331 -30.13 -28.87 -30.31
C ALA A 331 -30.76 -30.08 -31.02
N PRO A 332 -31.93 -29.94 -31.66
CA PRO A 332 -32.51 -31.02 -32.46
C PRO A 332 -31.66 -31.24 -33.72
N ARG A 333 -31.49 -32.51 -34.05
CA ARG A 333 -30.72 -33.03 -35.21
C ARG A 333 -31.31 -32.61 -36.55
#